data_AF-A0A6J2Y2Q0-F1
#
_entry.id   AF-A0A6J2Y2Q0-F1
#
_cell.length_a   1.000
_cell.length_b   1.000
_cell.length_c   1.000
_cell.angle_alpha   90.00
_cell.angle_beta   90.00
_cell.angle_gamma   90.00
#
_symmetry.space_group_name_H-M   'P 1'
#
loop_
_entity.id
_entity.type
_entity.pdbx_description
1 polymer ?
#
loop_
_entity_poly.entity_id
_entity_poly.type
_entity_poly.pdbx_seq_one_letter_code
_entity_poly.pdbx_strand_id
1 'polypeptide(L)'
;MLASLFFHRAILQLLGLWKPYVYRSTKLIQDGDYILQRQKLVSAPNPPNATSKKVYTIESTNVKLGDYFPQSVMHGAQKYGESVKSFLQQLLTPSSTQVPVDVYTPMFFCDLINLFNITFFFDSFMDKEEKHGLIGFLMTNKVPMSFIVTFLLQFGMMVVDRWIYKGKRRFIKTLFHFFQVFTYHIWFFIIYPMVTLRVFSETPAVQTFYVTKCMYFLFSAYQIRNGYPMLISMHFLWHRYTTFNRFAFKFYTLIPYVFELRTLLDWTITDTCLGVSQYFKMEDITENIYDQMCEREFEKLTSSEESSGKRKKRPLKYALGCRYSRSDHASTKNEA
;
A
#
# COMPACT_ATOMS: atom_id res chain seq x y z
N MET A 1 -0.34 2.16 20.54
CA MET A 1 0.38 0.97 20.02
C MET A 1 -0.56 -0.22 19.81
N LEU A 2 -1.27 -0.70 20.84
CA LEU A 2 -2.26 -1.78 20.68
C LEU A 2 -3.39 -1.40 19.71
N ALA A 3 -3.97 -0.20 19.81
CA ALA A 3 -5.12 0.17 18.97
C ALA A 3 -4.86 0.04 17.45
N SER A 4 -3.68 0.44 16.95
CA SER A 4 -3.31 0.31 15.53
C SER A 4 -3.12 -1.14 15.10
N LEU A 5 -2.44 -1.95 15.92
CA LEU A 5 -2.27 -3.40 15.66
C LEU A 5 -3.59 -4.16 15.76
N PHE A 6 -4.45 -3.80 16.71
CA PHE A 6 -5.80 -4.36 16.87
C PHE A 6 -6.72 -3.92 15.74
N PHE A 7 -6.62 -2.68 15.25
CA PHE A 7 -7.39 -2.20 14.11
C PHE A 7 -6.96 -2.90 12.81
N HIS A 8 -5.65 -3.05 12.60
CA HIS A 8 -5.10 -3.81 11.48
C HIS A 8 -5.53 -5.29 11.56
N ARG A 9 -5.41 -5.93 12.72
CA ARG A 9 -5.86 -7.31 12.95
C ARG A 9 -7.37 -7.47 12.75
N ALA A 10 -8.19 -6.57 13.30
CA ALA A 10 -9.65 -6.60 13.21
C ALA A 10 -10.12 -6.42 11.76
N ILE A 11 -9.50 -5.52 11.01
CA ILE A 11 -9.77 -5.36 9.58
C ILE A 11 -9.36 -6.60 8.80
N LEU A 12 -8.18 -7.17 9.05
CA LEU A 12 -7.76 -8.42 8.41
C LEU A 12 -8.72 -9.59 8.71
N GLN A 13 -9.32 -9.64 9.90
CA GLN A 13 -10.34 -10.62 10.29
C GLN A 13 -11.70 -10.36 9.62
N LEU A 14 -12.15 -9.11 9.55
CA LEU A 14 -13.39 -8.70 8.86
C LEU A 14 -13.32 -8.99 7.35
N LEU A 15 -12.14 -8.86 6.76
CA LEU A 15 -11.87 -9.16 5.36
C LEU A 15 -11.80 -10.67 5.05
N GLY A 16 -12.04 -11.54 6.04
CA GLY A 16 -12.15 -12.99 5.84
C GLY A 16 -10.83 -13.70 5.54
N LEU A 17 -9.70 -13.00 5.62
CA LEU A 17 -8.36 -13.56 5.35
C LEU A 17 -7.98 -14.69 6.33
N TRP A 18 -8.60 -14.67 7.51
CA TRP A 18 -8.38 -15.63 8.60
C TRP A 18 -9.52 -16.65 8.76
N LYS A 19 -10.46 -16.75 7.80
CA LYS A 19 -11.49 -17.79 7.85
C LYS A 19 -10.94 -19.05 7.16
N PRO A 20 -10.48 -20.08 7.89
CA PRO A 20 -10.11 -21.34 7.27
C PRO A 20 -11.35 -21.99 6.66
N TYR A 21 -11.28 -22.35 5.37
CA TYR A 21 -12.39 -23.06 4.69
C TYR A 21 -12.59 -24.49 5.22
N VAL A 22 -11.60 -25.03 5.96
CA VAL A 22 -11.70 -26.32 6.63
C VAL A 22 -10.93 -26.25 7.94
N TYR A 23 -11.64 -26.15 9.07
CA TYR A 23 -11.07 -26.64 10.33
C TYR A 23 -10.92 -28.15 10.18
N ARG A 24 -9.69 -28.65 9.93
CA ARG A 24 -9.37 -30.00 10.39
C ARG A 24 -9.46 -29.91 11.90
N SER A 25 -10.60 -30.30 12.45
CA SER A 25 -10.85 -30.33 13.89
C SER A 25 -9.74 -31.18 14.53
N THR A 26 -8.70 -30.54 15.03
CA THR A 26 -7.73 -31.14 15.94
C THR A 26 -8.36 -31.27 17.31
N LYS A 27 -9.57 -31.85 17.38
CA LYS A 27 -9.94 -32.56 18.59
C LYS A 27 -8.94 -33.70 18.66
N LEU A 28 -8.10 -33.70 19.69
CA LEU A 28 -7.27 -34.85 20.03
C LEU A 28 -8.19 -36.07 19.95
N ILE A 29 -7.88 -36.99 19.04
CA ILE A 29 -8.65 -38.21 18.90
C ILE A 29 -8.46 -38.94 20.23
N GLN A 30 -9.55 -39.22 20.93
CA GLN A 30 -9.49 -39.88 22.22
C GLN A 30 -8.99 -41.31 22.04
N ASP A 31 -8.31 -41.84 23.04
CA ASP A 31 -7.83 -43.22 22.98
C ASP A 31 -9.02 -44.18 22.86
N GLY A 32 -8.89 -45.16 21.96
CA GLY A 32 -9.94 -46.13 21.68
C GLY A 32 -9.85 -46.73 20.29
N ASP A 33 -10.75 -47.66 20.02
CA ASP A 33 -10.85 -48.33 18.74
C ASP A 33 -11.72 -47.53 17.77
N TYR A 34 -11.23 -47.37 16.54
CA TYR A 34 -11.91 -46.64 15.49
C TYR A 34 -12.09 -47.49 14.25
N ILE A 35 -13.22 -47.30 13.58
CA ILE A 35 -13.49 -47.86 12.25
C ILE A 35 -13.54 -46.74 11.21
N LEU A 36 -12.95 -47.00 10.04
CA LEU A 36 -12.95 -46.05 8.93
C LEU A 36 -14.26 -46.19 8.13
N GLN A 37 -15.16 -45.21 8.25
CA GLN A 37 -16.42 -45.19 7.51
C GLN A 37 -16.52 -43.90 6.69
N ARG A 38 -16.60 -44.02 5.35
CA ARG A 38 -16.66 -42.87 4.42
C ARG A 38 -15.58 -41.81 4.71
N GLN A 39 -14.32 -42.25 4.87
CA GLN A 39 -13.15 -41.40 5.17
C GLN A 39 -13.20 -40.63 6.50
N LYS A 40 -14.10 -40.97 7.42
CA LYS A 40 -14.12 -40.45 8.79
C LYS A 40 -13.92 -41.58 9.80
N LEU A 41 -13.08 -41.34 10.80
CA LEU A 41 -12.88 -42.23 11.95
C LEU A 41 -14.06 -42.11 12.89
N VAL A 42 -14.75 -43.22 13.14
CA VAL A 42 -15.86 -43.30 14.10
C VAL A 42 -15.42 -44.21 15.26
N SER A 43 -15.58 -43.74 16.49
CA SER A 43 -15.27 -44.54 17.69
C SER A 43 -16.18 -45.77 17.74
N ALA A 44 -15.59 -46.94 17.89
CA ALA A 44 -16.26 -48.22 18.03
C ALA A 44 -15.88 -48.85 19.38
N PRO A 45 -16.67 -48.62 20.45
CA PRO A 45 -16.38 -49.12 21.79
C PRO A 45 -16.36 -50.66 21.89
N ASN A 46 -17.03 -51.34 20.95
CA ASN A 46 -17.08 -52.79 20.84
C ASN A 46 -16.65 -53.18 19.42
N PRO A 47 -15.48 -53.82 19.23
CA PRO A 47 -15.08 -54.28 17.91
C PRO A 47 -16.05 -55.37 17.43
N PRO A 48 -16.64 -55.24 16.22
CA PRO A 48 -17.44 -56.32 15.67
C PRO A 48 -16.55 -57.55 15.45
N ASN A 49 -16.99 -58.71 15.95
CA ASN A 49 -16.31 -59.98 15.76
C ASN A 49 -15.91 -60.14 14.28
N ALA A 50 -14.61 -60.33 14.09
CA ALA A 50 -13.91 -60.17 12.83
C ALA A 50 -14.64 -60.80 11.65
N THR A 51 -14.84 -60.04 10.57
CA THR A 51 -14.84 -60.60 9.20
C THR A 51 -14.77 -59.60 8.04
N SER A 52 -14.74 -58.26 8.22
CA SER A 52 -14.47 -57.39 7.03
C SER A 52 -14.02 -55.94 7.23
N LYS A 53 -13.83 -55.43 8.45
CA LYS A 53 -13.44 -54.02 8.66
C LYS A 53 -12.11 -53.91 9.41
N LYS A 54 -11.14 -53.19 8.83
CA LYS A 54 -9.89 -52.82 9.52
C LYS A 54 -10.22 -51.90 10.69
N VAL A 55 -9.92 -52.36 11.91
CA VAL A 55 -10.02 -51.58 13.15
C VAL A 55 -8.67 -50.88 13.36
N TYR A 56 -8.71 -49.60 13.68
CA TYR A 56 -7.53 -48.79 14.00
C TYR A 56 -7.58 -48.45 15.49
N THR A 57 -6.63 -48.97 16.26
CA THR A 57 -6.48 -48.64 17.68
C THR A 57 -5.55 -47.44 17.81
N ILE A 58 -5.98 -46.41 18.52
CA ILE A 58 -5.18 -45.23 18.82
C ILE A 58 -4.91 -45.24 20.32
N GLU A 59 -3.62 -45.33 20.67
CA GLU A 59 -3.15 -45.34 22.06
C GLU A 59 -2.22 -44.14 22.26
N SER A 60 -2.55 -43.27 23.22
CA SER A 60 -1.69 -42.17 23.62
C SER A 60 -0.79 -42.59 24.78
N THR A 61 0.51 -42.56 24.57
CA THR A 61 1.49 -42.78 25.63
C THR A 61 1.87 -41.43 26.24
N ASN A 62 1.77 -41.30 27.57
CA ASN A 62 2.24 -40.11 28.28
C ASN A 62 3.76 -40.16 28.34
N VAL A 63 4.42 -39.33 27.52
CA VAL A 63 5.88 -39.27 27.44
C VAL A 63 6.39 -38.01 28.14
N LYS A 64 7.54 -38.09 28.81
CA LYS A 64 8.17 -36.94 29.45
C LYS A 64 8.58 -35.92 28.39
N LEU A 65 8.23 -34.65 28.62
CA LEU A 65 8.41 -33.55 27.65
C LEU A 65 9.87 -33.38 27.17
N GLY A 66 10.84 -33.77 27.99
CA GLY A 66 12.28 -33.63 27.70
C GLY A 66 12.81 -34.59 26.63
N ASP A 67 12.29 -35.82 26.54
CA ASP A 67 12.86 -36.87 25.69
C ASP A 67 12.54 -36.66 24.20
N TYR A 68 11.45 -35.93 23.91
CA TYR A 68 10.94 -35.68 22.56
C TYR A 68 10.83 -34.17 22.25
N PHE A 69 11.46 -33.31 23.04
CA PHE A 69 11.45 -31.86 22.82
C PHE A 69 11.90 -31.45 21.40
N PRO A 70 13.05 -31.91 20.86
CA PRO A 70 13.47 -31.51 19.51
C PRO A 70 12.51 -32.00 18.43
N GLN A 71 11.96 -33.21 18.58
CA GLN A 71 11.01 -33.78 17.64
C GLN A 71 9.65 -33.07 17.71
N SER A 72 9.22 -32.67 18.91
CA SER A 72 8.00 -31.88 19.14
C SER A 72 8.10 -30.47 18.58
N VAL A 73 9.25 -29.80 18.74
CA VAL A 73 9.53 -28.49 18.13
C VAL A 73 9.54 -28.61 16.60
N MET A 74 10.15 -29.67 16.05
CA MET A 74 10.16 -29.92 14.61
C MET A 74 8.75 -30.19 14.05
N HIS A 75 7.95 -31.03 14.69
CA HIS A 75 6.56 -31.27 14.28
C HIS A 75 5.67 -30.03 14.46
N GLY A 76 5.92 -29.22 15.50
CA GLY A 76 5.29 -27.90 15.67
C GLY A 76 5.65 -26.96 14.51
N ALA A 77 6.93 -26.84 14.18
CA ALA A 77 7.42 -26.02 13.08
C ALA A 77 6.86 -26.48 11.72
N GLN A 78 6.77 -27.80 11.50
CA GLN A 78 6.12 -28.36 10.30
C GLN A 78 4.64 -28.00 10.26
N LYS A 79 3.90 -28.16 11.35
CA LYS A 79 2.46 -27.82 11.43
C LYS A 79 2.20 -26.33 11.18
N TYR A 80 2.96 -25.45 11.82
CA TYR A 80 2.84 -24.01 11.59
C TYR A 80 3.33 -23.62 10.18
N GLY A 81 4.40 -24.25 9.69
CA GLY A 81 4.93 -24.06 8.35
C GLY A 81 3.94 -24.47 7.25
N GLU A 82 3.23 -25.59 7.42
CA GLU A 82 2.14 -26.02 6.53
C GLU A 82 0.97 -25.04 6.55
N SER A 83 0.62 -24.52 7.73
CA SER A 83 -0.44 -23.51 7.88
C SER A 83 -0.06 -22.20 7.18
N VAL A 84 1.19 -21.74 7.34
CA VAL A 84 1.73 -20.56 6.67
C VAL A 84 1.82 -20.79 5.16
N LYS A 85 2.26 -21.97 4.71
CA LYS A 85 2.30 -22.34 3.30
C LYS A 85 0.90 -22.34 2.69
N SER A 86 -0.09 -22.91 3.37
CA SER A 86 -1.48 -22.91 2.92
C SER A 86 -2.05 -21.49 2.85
N PHE A 87 -1.75 -20.64 3.84
CA PHE A 87 -2.12 -19.23 3.83
C PHE A 87 -1.47 -18.46 2.67
N LEU A 88 -0.16 -18.63 2.45
CA LEU A 88 0.54 -18.01 1.33
C LEU A 88 -0.01 -18.52 -0.01
N GLN A 89 -0.28 -19.81 -0.13
CA GLN A 89 -0.94 -20.37 -1.32
C GLN A 89 -2.31 -19.73 -1.54
N GLN A 90 -3.12 -19.53 -0.50
CA GLN A 90 -4.41 -18.83 -0.61
C GLN A 90 -4.27 -17.35 -0.98
N LEU A 91 -3.25 -16.67 -0.45
CA LEU A 91 -2.99 -15.26 -0.76
C LEU A 91 -2.49 -15.06 -2.20
N LEU A 92 -1.68 -16.00 -2.69
CA LEU A 92 -1.10 -15.93 -4.03
C LEU A 92 -2.00 -16.51 -5.13
N THR A 93 -2.84 -17.50 -4.80
CA THR A 93 -3.73 -18.13 -5.78
C THR A 93 -4.91 -17.19 -6.04
N PRO A 94 -5.13 -16.74 -7.29
CA PRO A 94 -6.26 -15.89 -7.61
C PRO A 94 -7.55 -16.69 -7.39
N SER A 95 -8.30 -16.35 -6.35
CA SER A 95 -9.65 -16.89 -6.18
C SER A 95 -10.58 -16.15 -7.14
N SER A 96 -11.53 -16.88 -7.76
CA SER A 96 -12.51 -16.35 -8.72
C SER A 96 -13.31 -15.15 -8.18
N THR A 97 -13.37 -14.96 -6.86
CA THR A 97 -14.06 -13.86 -6.18
C THR A 97 -13.22 -12.57 -6.03
N GLN A 98 -11.92 -12.58 -6.39
CA GLN A 98 -11.06 -11.40 -6.26
C GLN A 98 -11.30 -10.45 -7.44
N VAL A 99 -11.90 -9.29 -7.18
CA VAL A 99 -12.02 -8.20 -8.15
C VAL A 99 -10.74 -7.36 -8.07
N PRO A 100 -9.93 -7.26 -9.12
CA PRO A 100 -8.73 -6.44 -9.09
C PRO A 100 -9.09 -4.96 -8.95
N VAL A 101 -8.46 -4.28 -8.00
CA VAL A 101 -8.67 -2.85 -7.74
C VAL A 101 -7.33 -2.13 -7.84
N ASP A 102 -7.32 -0.99 -8.52
CA ASP A 102 -6.14 -0.12 -8.53
C ASP A 102 -6.16 0.85 -7.34
N VAL A 103 -5.34 0.54 -6.34
CA VAL A 103 -5.23 1.29 -5.08
C VAL A 103 -3.89 2.01 -5.02
N TYR A 104 -3.10 1.98 -6.10
CA TYR A 104 -1.75 2.55 -6.09
C TYR A 104 -1.76 4.08 -5.96
N THR A 105 -2.71 4.75 -6.58
CA THR A 105 -2.82 6.21 -6.51
C THR A 105 -3.01 6.74 -5.08
N PRO A 106 -3.97 6.26 -4.28
CA PRO A 106 -4.06 6.69 -2.89
C PRO A 106 -2.83 6.31 -2.05
N MET A 107 -2.14 5.20 -2.34
CA MET A 107 -0.85 4.86 -1.70
C MET A 107 0.23 5.90 -2.02
N PHE A 108 0.37 6.25 -3.29
CA PHE A 108 1.32 7.28 -3.75
C PHE A 108 1.03 8.63 -3.09
N PHE A 109 -0.24 9.02 -2.97
CA PHE A 109 -0.61 10.24 -2.25
C PHE A 109 -0.23 10.20 -0.77
N CYS A 110 -0.38 9.06 -0.08
CA CYS A 110 0.12 8.91 1.28
C CYS A 110 1.64 9.12 1.35
N ASP A 111 2.40 8.59 0.40
CA ASP A 111 3.86 8.79 0.35
C ASP A 111 4.25 10.24 0.05
N LEU A 112 3.50 10.93 -0.79
CA LEU A 112 3.69 12.33 -1.12
C LEU A 112 3.36 13.26 0.06
N ILE A 113 2.28 12.98 0.80
CA ILE A 113 1.97 13.67 2.07
C ILE A 113 3.09 13.45 3.09
N ASN A 114 3.65 12.24 3.16
CA ASN A 114 4.78 11.93 4.03
C ASN A 114 6.07 12.65 3.62
N LEU A 115 6.33 12.79 2.32
CA LEU A 115 7.45 13.57 1.81
C LEU A 115 7.30 15.04 2.20
N PHE A 116 6.12 15.62 2.01
CA PHE A 116 5.82 16.99 2.45
C PHE A 116 5.95 17.15 3.96
N ASN A 117 5.48 16.19 4.76
CA ASN A 117 5.63 16.24 6.21
C ASN A 117 7.11 16.28 6.61
N ILE A 118 7.96 15.42 6.03
CA ILE A 118 9.41 15.46 6.28
C ILE A 118 10.00 16.83 5.89
N THR A 119 9.67 17.35 4.71
CA THR A 119 10.21 18.63 4.21
C THR A 119 9.78 19.84 5.04
N PHE A 120 8.50 19.96 5.40
CA PHE A 120 8.00 21.11 6.17
C PHE A 120 8.37 21.04 7.66
N PHE A 121 8.42 19.84 8.23
CA PHE A 121 8.70 19.62 9.64
C PHE A 121 10.13 19.09 9.87
N PHE A 122 11.11 19.54 9.09
CA PHE A 122 12.50 19.07 9.20
C PHE A 122 13.10 19.27 10.61
N ASP A 123 12.72 20.34 11.32
CA ASP A 123 13.09 20.59 12.73
C ASP A 123 12.66 19.48 13.71
N SER A 124 11.59 18.75 13.37
CA SER A 124 11.14 17.62 14.18
C SER A 124 12.05 16.39 14.05
N PHE A 125 12.89 16.36 13.01
CA PHE A 125 13.89 15.32 12.76
C PHE A 125 15.30 15.75 13.16
N MET A 126 15.44 16.92 13.80
CA MET A 126 16.68 17.41 14.40
C MET A 126 16.81 16.98 15.86
N ASP A 127 18.04 16.89 16.33
CA ASP A 127 18.36 16.58 17.73
C ASP A 127 17.78 17.66 18.66
N LYS A 128 17.50 17.31 19.93
CA LYS A 128 17.00 18.30 20.91
C LYS A 128 17.98 19.44 21.14
N GLU A 129 19.29 19.16 21.08
CA GLU A 129 20.34 20.10 21.45
C GLU A 129 20.67 21.11 20.33
N GLU A 130 20.52 20.71 19.06
CA GLU A 130 20.79 21.57 17.90
C GLU A 130 19.64 22.53 17.54
N LYS A 131 18.63 22.67 18.40
CA LYS A 131 17.51 23.61 18.24
C LYS A 131 17.92 25.07 18.47
N HIS A 132 18.89 25.56 17.70
CA HIS A 132 18.85 26.96 17.34
C HIS A 132 17.77 27.09 16.26
N GLY A 133 16.73 27.90 16.52
CA GLY A 133 15.60 28.05 15.59
C GLY A 133 16.03 28.37 14.15
N LEU A 134 15.07 28.41 13.21
CA LEU A 134 15.30 28.59 11.75
C LEU A 134 16.44 29.56 11.38
N ILE A 135 16.60 30.65 12.14
CA ILE A 135 17.66 31.65 11.99
C ILE A 135 19.05 31.09 12.31
N GLY A 136 19.23 30.34 13.40
CA GLY A 136 20.50 29.68 13.73
C GLY A 136 20.84 28.51 12.80
N PHE A 137 19.82 27.80 12.28
CA PHE A 137 20.00 26.81 11.21
C PHE A 137 20.55 27.43 9.91
N LEU A 138 19.98 28.58 9.48
CA LEU A 138 20.49 29.34 8.33
C LEU A 138 21.93 29.84 8.54
N MET A 139 22.31 30.18 9.78
CA MET A 139 23.68 30.60 10.10
C MET A 139 24.67 29.43 10.09
N THR A 140 24.22 28.22 10.40
CA THR A 140 25.10 27.04 10.52
C THR A 140 25.25 26.29 9.20
N ASN A 141 24.37 26.52 8.21
CA ASN A 141 24.42 25.91 6.86
C ASN A 141 24.62 24.39 6.83
N LYS A 142 24.25 23.68 7.90
CA LYS A 142 24.35 22.22 7.98
C LYS A 142 22.96 21.63 7.93
N VAL A 143 22.62 21.00 6.81
CA VAL A 143 21.39 20.20 6.72
C VAL A 143 21.55 18.98 7.64
N PRO A 144 20.56 18.65 8.49
CA PRO A 144 20.71 17.61 9.50
C PRO A 144 20.78 16.24 8.81
N MET A 145 21.78 15.43 9.17
CA MET A 145 21.99 14.12 8.54
C MET A 145 20.78 13.19 8.74
N SER A 146 20.14 13.25 9.90
CA SER A 146 18.93 12.48 10.25
C SER A 146 17.76 12.76 9.31
N PHE A 147 17.57 14.04 8.93
CA PHE A 147 16.58 14.44 7.94
C PHE A 147 16.92 13.85 6.56
N ILE A 148 18.17 14.01 6.11
CA ILE A 148 18.60 13.52 4.78
C ILE A 148 18.41 12.01 4.69
N VAL A 149 18.85 11.24 5.70
CA VAL A 149 18.72 9.78 5.68
C VAL A 149 17.26 9.36 5.69
N THR A 150 16.40 10.00 6.49
CA THR A 150 14.97 9.70 6.52
C THR A 150 14.30 10.03 5.19
N PHE A 151 14.66 11.16 4.57
CA PHE A 151 14.16 11.59 3.26
C PHE A 151 14.60 10.63 2.16
N LEU A 152 15.88 10.27 2.09
CA LEU A 152 16.42 9.33 1.11
C LEU A 152 15.83 7.93 1.27
N LEU A 153 15.67 7.46 2.51
CA LEU A 153 15.03 6.17 2.78
C LEU A 153 13.56 6.20 2.33
N GLN A 154 12.82 7.26 2.65
CA GLN A 154 11.43 7.42 2.21
C GLN A 154 11.31 7.43 0.68
N PHE A 155 12.15 8.22 0.01
CA PHE A 155 12.18 8.31 -1.45
C PHE A 155 12.58 6.98 -2.10
N GLY A 156 13.63 6.33 -1.61
CA GLY A 156 14.09 5.03 -2.10
C GLY A 156 13.04 3.94 -1.94
N MET A 157 12.37 3.87 -0.79
CA MET A 157 11.29 2.91 -0.57
C MET A 157 10.11 3.15 -1.52
N MET A 158 9.78 4.41 -1.82
CA MET A 158 8.74 4.78 -2.79
C MET A 158 9.12 4.35 -4.23
N VAL A 159 10.39 4.51 -4.62
CA VAL A 159 10.89 4.07 -5.94
C VAL A 159 10.81 2.55 -6.08
N VAL A 160 11.30 1.81 -5.07
CA VAL A 160 11.24 0.34 -5.06
C VAL A 160 9.79 -0.15 -5.07
N ASP A 161 8.89 0.53 -4.35
CA ASP A 161 7.48 0.16 -4.35
C ASP A 161 6.83 0.27 -5.74
N ARG A 162 7.13 1.35 -6.47
CA ARG A 162 6.66 1.57 -7.83
C ARG A 162 7.23 0.52 -8.80
N TRP A 163 8.50 0.14 -8.64
CA TRP A 163 9.12 -0.95 -9.41
C TRP A 163 8.37 -2.27 -9.21
N ILE A 164 8.08 -2.63 -7.97
CA ILE A 164 7.35 -3.86 -7.63
C ILE A 164 5.92 -3.82 -8.16
N TYR A 165 5.23 -2.67 -8.03
CA TYR A 165 3.88 -2.47 -8.55
C TYR A 165 3.79 -2.81 -10.05
N LYS A 166 4.80 -2.38 -10.81
CA LYS A 166 4.86 -2.64 -12.25
C LYS A 166 5.23 -4.06 -12.62
N GLY A 167 6.06 -4.71 -11.82
CA GLY A 167 6.43 -6.12 -12.03
C GLY A 167 5.25 -7.10 -11.92
N LYS A 168 4.08 -6.67 -11.40
CA LYS A 168 2.85 -7.47 -11.22
C LYS A 168 3.05 -8.76 -10.41
N ARG A 169 4.18 -8.92 -9.70
CA ARG A 169 4.50 -10.12 -8.92
C ARG A 169 3.98 -9.98 -7.49
N ARG A 170 2.82 -10.59 -7.22
CA ARG A 170 2.18 -10.55 -5.88
C ARG A 170 3.09 -11.06 -4.77
N PHE A 171 3.89 -12.10 -5.03
CA PHE A 171 4.83 -12.66 -4.04
C PHE A 171 5.85 -11.63 -3.54
N ILE A 172 6.49 -10.92 -4.48
CA ILE A 172 7.53 -9.93 -4.18
C ILE A 172 6.91 -8.77 -3.40
N LYS A 173 5.71 -8.31 -3.79
CA LYS A 173 4.99 -7.28 -3.03
C LYS A 173 4.72 -7.71 -1.60
N THR A 174 4.25 -8.94 -1.37
CA THR A 174 3.98 -9.42 -0.01
C THR A 174 5.24 -9.45 0.84
N LEU A 175 6.37 -9.94 0.32
CA LEU A 175 7.64 -9.94 1.04
C LEU A 175 8.10 -8.51 1.35
N PHE A 176 8.04 -7.62 0.36
CA PHE A 176 8.38 -6.22 0.52
C PHE A 176 7.48 -5.51 1.54
N HIS A 177 6.18 -5.82 1.57
CA HIS A 177 5.25 -5.25 2.54
C HIS A 177 5.65 -5.59 3.98
N PHE A 178 5.97 -6.85 4.27
CA PHE A 178 6.45 -7.24 5.59
C PHE A 178 7.77 -6.52 5.94
N PHE A 179 8.74 -6.54 5.02
CA PHE A 179 10.02 -5.84 5.21
C PHE A 179 9.83 -4.35 5.49
N GLN A 180 8.93 -3.69 4.75
CA GLN A 180 8.63 -2.27 4.89
C GLN A 180 8.00 -2.00 6.26
N VAL A 181 7.01 -2.78 6.68
CA VAL A 181 6.39 -2.65 8.01
C VAL A 181 7.45 -2.76 9.10
N PHE A 182 8.30 -3.79 9.08
CA PHE A 182 9.37 -3.94 10.08
C PHE A 182 10.35 -2.77 10.06
N THR A 183 10.82 -2.36 8.87
CA THR A 183 11.76 -1.25 8.71
C THR A 183 11.21 0.05 9.31
N TYR A 184 9.95 0.42 9.01
CA TYR A 184 9.36 1.65 9.56
C TYR A 184 9.11 1.55 11.07
N HIS A 185 8.75 0.39 11.61
CA HIS A 185 8.60 0.24 13.06
C HIS A 185 9.95 0.37 13.77
N ILE A 186 11.00 -0.29 13.29
CA ILE A 186 12.35 -0.18 13.84
C ILE A 186 12.84 1.28 13.71
N TRP A 187 12.62 1.93 12.57
CA TRP A 187 13.03 3.30 12.34
C TRP A 187 12.39 4.28 13.33
N PHE A 188 11.07 4.25 13.48
CA PHE A 188 10.37 5.25 14.30
C PHE A 188 10.37 4.95 15.81
N PHE A 189 10.44 3.68 16.22
CA PHE A 189 10.41 3.33 17.64
C PHE A 189 11.80 3.15 18.26
N ILE A 190 12.82 2.78 17.47
CA ILE A 190 14.17 2.52 17.99
C ILE A 190 15.13 3.59 17.51
N ILE A 191 15.27 3.77 16.19
CA ILE A 191 16.30 4.66 15.63
C ILE A 191 15.97 6.13 15.91
N TYR A 192 14.73 6.56 15.68
CA TYR A 192 14.31 7.95 15.84
C TYR A 192 14.50 8.49 17.27
N PRO A 193 14.05 7.80 18.34
CA PRO A 193 14.29 8.26 19.71
C PRO A 193 15.77 8.24 20.10
N MET A 194 16.54 7.28 19.58
CA MET A 194 17.99 7.18 19.85
C MET A 194 18.78 8.33 19.22
N VAL A 195 18.40 8.74 18.01
CA VAL A 195 19.09 9.82 17.29
C VAL A 195 18.61 11.18 17.81
N THR A 196 17.31 11.44 17.79
CA THR A 196 16.77 12.78 18.09
C THR A 196 16.61 13.10 19.57
N LEU A 197 16.79 12.10 20.44
CA LEU A 197 16.59 12.18 21.90
C LEU A 197 15.18 12.68 22.28
N ARG A 198 14.19 12.49 21.40
CA ARG A 198 12.77 12.86 21.63
C ARG A 198 11.92 11.62 21.78
N VAL A 199 10.96 11.68 22.69
CA VAL A 199 9.92 10.66 22.75
C VAL A 199 8.92 10.90 21.64
N PHE A 200 8.45 9.82 21.01
CA PHE A 200 7.45 9.85 19.93
C PHE A 200 6.15 10.60 20.31
N SER A 201 5.82 10.66 21.61
CA SER A 201 4.62 11.35 22.10
C SER A 201 4.71 12.88 22.03
N GLU A 202 5.92 13.44 21.97
CA GLU A 202 6.14 14.90 22.00
C GLU A 202 6.13 15.53 20.60
N THR A 203 6.23 14.74 19.53
CA THR A 203 6.44 15.24 18.17
C THR A 203 5.24 14.94 17.25
N PRO A 204 4.28 15.88 17.11
CA PRO A 204 3.07 15.65 16.32
C PRO A 204 3.35 15.43 14.83
N ALA A 205 4.43 16.00 14.29
CA ALA A 205 4.85 15.79 12.91
C ALA A 205 5.17 14.30 12.62
N VAL A 206 5.93 13.67 13.52
CA VAL A 206 6.33 12.26 13.44
C VAL A 206 5.14 11.33 13.66
N GLN A 207 4.22 11.70 14.55
CA GLN A 207 2.95 11.00 14.71
C GLN A 207 2.11 11.04 13.42
N THR A 208 1.99 12.21 12.80
CA THR A 208 1.26 12.39 11.55
C THR A 208 1.89 11.59 10.41
N PHE A 209 3.22 11.56 10.34
CA PHE A 209 3.95 10.73 9.39
C PHE A 209 3.63 9.25 9.59
N TYR A 210 3.73 8.76 10.83
CA TYR A 210 3.49 7.35 11.15
C TYR A 210 2.04 6.94 10.89
N VAL A 211 1.06 7.78 11.25
CA VAL A 211 -0.37 7.53 10.97
C VAL A 211 -0.62 7.46 9.46
N THR A 212 -0.05 8.40 8.69
CA THR A 212 -0.17 8.41 7.23
C THR A 212 0.49 7.16 6.61
N LYS A 213 1.60 6.69 7.18
CA LYS A 213 2.21 5.41 6.81
C LYS A 213 1.38 4.19 7.18
N CYS A 214 0.69 4.19 8.32
CA CYS A 214 -0.27 3.13 8.65
C CYS A 214 -1.41 3.05 7.62
N MET A 215 -1.90 4.20 7.15
CA MET A 215 -2.88 4.25 6.05
C MET A 215 -2.32 3.68 4.75
N TYR A 216 -1.06 4.00 4.42
CA TYR A 216 -0.36 3.39 3.29
C TYR A 216 -0.30 1.85 3.44
N PHE A 217 0.06 1.32 4.61
CA PHE A 217 0.11 -0.14 4.83
C PHE A 217 -1.27 -0.78 4.70
N LEU A 218 -2.33 -0.09 5.14
CA LEU A 218 -3.69 -0.57 4.96
C LEU A 218 -4.06 -0.69 3.47
N PHE A 219 -3.76 0.33 2.68
CA PHE A 219 -4.00 0.30 1.23
C PHE A 219 -3.13 -0.74 0.51
N SER A 220 -1.87 -0.90 0.94
CA SER A 220 -0.94 -1.92 0.42
C SER A 220 -1.45 -3.34 0.68
N ALA A 221 -1.90 -3.62 1.92
CA ALA A 221 -2.52 -4.91 2.27
C ALA A 221 -3.83 -5.15 1.50
N TYR A 222 -4.65 -4.11 1.33
CA TYR A 222 -5.89 -4.18 0.56
C TYR A 222 -5.62 -4.48 -0.93
N GLN A 223 -4.57 -3.92 -1.51
CA GLN A 223 -4.16 -4.23 -2.88
C GLN A 223 -3.63 -5.66 -3.03
N ILE A 224 -2.78 -6.13 -2.10
CA ILE A 224 -2.26 -7.50 -2.12
C ILE A 224 -3.42 -8.51 -2.08
N ARG A 225 -4.46 -8.23 -1.30
CA ARG A 225 -5.66 -9.08 -1.18
C ARG A 225 -6.49 -9.15 -2.46
N ASN A 226 -6.76 -8.00 -3.09
CA ASN A 226 -7.63 -7.93 -4.28
C ASN A 226 -6.87 -8.24 -5.58
N GLY A 227 -5.53 -8.19 -5.55
CA GLY A 227 -4.67 -8.42 -6.69
C GLY A 227 -4.55 -7.19 -7.60
N TYR A 228 -3.70 -7.33 -8.62
CA TYR A 228 -3.40 -6.27 -9.58
C TYR A 228 -4.30 -6.39 -10.82
N PRO A 229 -4.88 -5.30 -11.32
CA PRO A 229 -5.62 -5.31 -12.58
C PRO A 229 -4.69 -5.64 -13.75
N MET A 230 -5.25 -6.28 -14.79
CA MET A 230 -4.53 -6.65 -16.01
C MET A 230 -3.99 -5.40 -16.72
N LEU A 231 -4.79 -4.35 -16.74
CA LEU A 231 -4.43 -3.02 -17.23
C LEU A 231 -4.09 -2.13 -16.03
N ILE A 232 -2.81 -1.85 -15.86
CA ILE A 232 -2.35 -0.79 -14.97
C ILE A 232 -2.63 0.52 -15.71
N SER A 233 -3.78 1.12 -15.43
CA SER A 233 -4.03 2.47 -15.94
C SER A 233 -3.17 3.42 -15.11
N MET A 234 -2.15 4.01 -15.73
CA MET A 234 -1.28 5.01 -15.08
C MET A 234 -2.03 6.24 -14.55
N HIS A 235 -3.31 6.35 -14.89
CA HIS A 235 -4.06 7.59 -14.93
C HIS A 235 -5.38 7.45 -14.16
N PHE A 236 -5.33 7.02 -12.89
CA PHE A 236 -6.52 6.96 -12.02
C PHE A 236 -7.27 8.30 -11.95
N LEU A 237 -6.53 9.42 -11.89
CA LEU A 237 -7.12 10.77 -11.93
C LEU A 237 -7.88 11.06 -13.23
N TRP A 238 -7.73 10.23 -14.26
CA TRP A 238 -8.16 10.49 -15.63
C TRP A 238 -9.33 9.61 -16.07
N HIS A 239 -9.82 8.73 -15.19
CA HIS A 239 -10.94 7.84 -15.52
C HIS A 239 -12.26 8.60 -15.71
N ARG A 240 -12.38 9.81 -15.16
CA ARG A 240 -13.53 10.69 -15.41
C ARG A 240 -13.10 12.10 -15.76
N TYR A 241 -13.72 12.66 -16.81
CA TYR A 241 -13.53 14.03 -17.25
C TYR A 241 -14.39 15.01 -16.41
N THR A 242 -14.15 15.06 -15.10
CA THR A 242 -14.85 16.00 -14.21
C THR A 242 -13.98 17.23 -13.93
N THR A 243 -14.61 18.37 -13.64
CA THR A 243 -13.87 19.60 -13.28
C THR A 243 -12.99 19.40 -12.04
N PHE A 244 -13.44 18.58 -11.08
CA PHE A 244 -12.64 18.23 -9.90
C PHE A 244 -11.39 17.44 -10.28
N ASN A 245 -11.52 16.43 -11.15
CA ASN A 245 -10.39 15.64 -11.62
C ASN A 245 -9.39 16.47 -12.44
N ARG A 246 -9.87 17.43 -13.25
CA ARG A 246 -9.00 18.39 -13.95
C ARG A 246 -8.19 19.24 -12.97
N PHE A 247 -8.82 19.74 -11.91
CA PHE A 247 -8.14 20.51 -10.87
C PHE A 247 -7.08 19.67 -10.13
N ALA A 248 -7.45 18.45 -9.71
CA ALA A 248 -6.52 17.53 -9.06
C ALA A 248 -5.33 17.18 -9.97
N PHE A 249 -5.57 17.05 -11.27
CA PHE A 249 -4.54 16.80 -12.27
C PHE A 249 -3.58 17.98 -12.42
N LYS A 250 -4.07 19.20 -12.59
CA LYS A 250 -3.22 20.40 -12.64
C LYS A 250 -2.43 20.61 -11.34
N PHE A 251 -3.03 20.30 -10.20
CA PHE A 251 -2.34 20.35 -8.91
C PHE A 251 -1.19 19.35 -8.84
N TYR A 252 -1.38 18.14 -9.38
CA TYR A 252 -0.34 17.12 -9.47
C TYR A 252 0.83 17.57 -10.36
N THR A 253 0.56 18.15 -11.53
CA THR A 253 1.60 18.67 -12.45
C THR A 253 2.33 19.89 -11.87
N LEU A 254 1.69 20.67 -10.97
CA LEU A 254 2.32 21.83 -10.32
C LEU A 254 3.44 21.44 -9.36
N ILE A 255 3.46 20.20 -8.85
CA ILE A 255 4.47 19.77 -7.90
C ILE A 255 5.79 19.57 -8.65
N PRO A 256 6.85 20.35 -8.36
CA PRO A 256 8.10 20.29 -9.09
C PRO A 256 8.72 18.90 -8.98
N TYR A 257 9.32 18.43 -10.07
CA TYR A 257 10.01 17.14 -10.21
C TYR A 257 9.15 15.88 -10.04
N VAL A 258 7.94 15.94 -9.45
CA VAL A 258 7.13 14.73 -9.23
C VAL A 258 6.70 14.09 -10.55
N PHE A 259 6.23 14.90 -11.50
CA PHE A 259 5.90 14.42 -12.83
C PHE A 259 7.12 13.84 -13.55
N GLU A 260 8.24 14.56 -13.54
CA GLU A 260 9.48 14.15 -14.21
C GLU A 260 10.08 12.86 -13.64
N LEU A 261 10.20 12.77 -12.31
CA LEU A 261 10.74 11.60 -11.62
C LEU A 261 9.84 10.38 -11.82
N ARG A 262 8.52 10.58 -11.81
CA ARG A 262 7.58 9.51 -12.14
C ARG A 262 7.80 9.02 -13.58
N THR A 263 7.83 9.93 -14.54
CA THR A 263 8.00 9.59 -15.96
C THR A 263 9.33 8.87 -16.22
N LEU A 264 10.42 9.28 -15.56
CA LEU A 264 11.70 8.58 -15.62
C LEU A 264 11.64 7.17 -15.03
N LEU A 265 11.04 7.04 -13.84
CA LEU A 265 10.87 5.75 -13.20
C LEU A 265 10.01 4.83 -14.06
N ASP A 266 8.90 5.35 -14.59
CA ASP A 266 8.01 4.61 -15.47
C ASP A 266 8.71 4.25 -16.78
N TRP A 267 9.54 5.11 -17.36
CA TRP A 267 10.35 4.78 -18.53
C TRP A 267 11.36 3.66 -18.22
N THR A 268 12.18 3.80 -17.16
CA THR A 268 13.25 2.83 -16.83
C THR A 268 12.75 1.40 -16.59
N ILE A 269 11.50 1.25 -16.15
CA ILE A 269 10.94 -0.05 -15.77
C ILE A 269 10.04 -0.60 -16.89
N THR A 270 9.63 0.20 -17.89
CA THR A 270 8.71 -0.26 -18.95
C THR A 270 9.57 -0.86 -20.03
N ASP A 271 9.21 -2.04 -20.51
CA ASP A 271 9.76 -2.58 -21.74
C ASP A 271 9.22 -1.73 -22.93
N THR A 272 9.90 -0.64 -23.25
CA THR A 272 9.54 0.30 -24.33
C THR A 272 10.70 0.46 -25.31
N CYS A 273 10.38 0.62 -26.58
CA CYS A 273 11.35 0.92 -27.63
C CYS A 273 11.66 2.42 -27.75
N LEU A 274 10.94 3.28 -27.01
CA LEU A 274 11.10 4.73 -27.06
C LEU A 274 12.29 5.17 -26.21
N GLY A 275 13.11 6.06 -26.75
CA GLY A 275 14.13 6.76 -25.96
C GLY A 275 13.50 7.67 -24.90
N VAL A 276 14.26 8.04 -23.85
CA VAL A 276 13.77 8.88 -22.73
C VAL A 276 13.03 10.12 -23.23
N SER A 277 13.65 10.90 -24.12
CA SER A 277 13.06 12.13 -24.64
C SER A 277 11.75 11.89 -25.40
N GLN A 278 11.65 10.79 -26.15
CA GLN A 278 10.41 10.44 -26.86
C GLN A 278 9.32 9.98 -25.89
N TYR A 279 9.69 9.25 -24.84
CA TYR A 279 8.76 8.83 -23.79
C TYR A 279 8.19 10.05 -23.04
N PHE A 280 9.03 11.02 -22.70
CA PHE A 280 8.60 12.30 -22.12
C PHE A 280 7.63 13.05 -23.04
N LYS A 281 7.93 13.16 -24.34
CA LYS A 281 7.03 13.79 -25.31
C LYS A 281 5.67 13.10 -25.38
N MET A 282 5.65 11.76 -25.35
CA MET A 282 4.40 11.00 -25.34
C MET A 282 3.56 11.31 -24.09
N GLU A 283 4.16 11.30 -22.90
CA GLU A 283 3.44 11.61 -21.65
C GLU A 283 2.89 13.03 -21.64
N ASP A 284 3.67 14.02 -22.09
CA ASP A 284 3.24 15.42 -22.21
C ASP A 284 2.08 15.60 -23.22
N ILE A 285 2.13 14.94 -24.37
CA ILE A 285 1.01 14.93 -25.33
C ILE A 285 -0.25 14.33 -24.68
N THR A 286 -0.09 13.26 -23.90
CA THR A 286 -1.21 12.58 -23.25
C THR A 286 -1.87 13.50 -22.22
N GLU A 287 -1.06 14.23 -21.42
CA GLU A 287 -1.51 15.27 -20.48
C GLU A 287 -2.30 16.37 -21.19
N ASN A 288 -1.77 16.90 -22.29
CA ASN A 288 -2.44 17.94 -23.06
C ASN A 288 -3.78 17.46 -23.63
N ILE A 289 -3.85 16.24 -24.17
CA ILE A 289 -5.10 15.65 -24.65
C ILE A 289 -6.13 15.55 -23.53
N TYR A 290 -5.71 15.12 -22.34
CA TYR A 290 -6.62 14.97 -21.21
C TYR A 290 -7.18 16.30 -20.70
N ASP A 291 -6.37 17.34 -20.62
CA ASP A 291 -6.84 18.67 -20.23
C ASP A 291 -7.88 19.20 -21.23
N GLN A 292 -7.61 19.03 -22.53
CA GLN A 292 -8.55 19.37 -23.60
C GLN A 292 -9.85 18.57 -23.52
N MET A 293 -9.78 17.27 -23.23
CA MET A 293 -10.97 16.43 -23.06
C MET A 293 -11.81 16.85 -21.85
N CYS A 294 -11.17 17.22 -20.73
CA CYS A 294 -11.88 17.78 -19.57
C CYS A 294 -12.55 19.12 -19.88
N GLU A 295 -11.90 19.96 -20.69
CA GLU A 295 -12.45 21.24 -21.12
C GLU A 295 -13.70 21.06 -21.99
N ARG A 296 -13.62 20.17 -22.99
CA ARG A 296 -14.77 19.82 -23.85
C ARG A 296 -15.93 19.27 -23.06
N GLU A 297 -15.68 18.45 -22.04
CA GLU A 297 -16.76 17.91 -21.21
C GLU A 297 -17.40 18.99 -20.32
N PHE A 298 -16.59 19.92 -19.80
CA PHE A 298 -17.11 21.09 -19.09
C PHE A 298 -17.95 22.00 -20.00
N GLU A 299 -17.51 22.21 -21.25
CA GLU A 299 -18.28 22.96 -22.24
C GLU A 299 -19.60 22.28 -22.59
N LYS A 300 -19.64 20.95 -22.73
CA LYS A 300 -20.89 20.20 -22.92
C LYS A 300 -21.86 20.39 -21.75
N LEU A 301 -21.38 20.29 -20.51
CA LEU A 301 -22.21 20.51 -19.32
C LEU A 301 -22.78 21.93 -19.31
N THR A 302 -21.93 22.91 -19.59
CA THR A 302 -22.32 24.33 -19.61
C THR A 302 -23.27 24.67 -20.78
N SER A 303 -23.03 24.08 -21.96
CA SER A 303 -23.85 24.29 -23.17
C SER A 303 -25.15 23.47 -23.19
N SER A 304 -25.21 22.34 -22.49
CA SER A 304 -26.46 21.62 -22.25
C SER A 304 -27.39 22.42 -21.34
N GLU A 305 -26.84 23.19 -20.39
CA GLU A 305 -27.63 24.11 -19.55
C GLU A 305 -27.98 25.41 -20.29
N GLU A 306 -27.10 25.90 -21.16
CA GLU A 306 -27.31 27.10 -21.97
C GLU A 306 -27.72 26.74 -23.41
N SER A 307 -29.02 26.73 -23.72
CA SER A 307 -29.54 26.49 -25.08
C SER A 307 -28.75 27.28 -26.14
N SER A 308 -28.25 26.57 -27.17
CA SER A 308 -27.45 27.13 -28.26
C SER A 308 -28.09 28.42 -28.83
N GLY A 309 -27.32 29.50 -28.90
CA GLY A 309 -27.75 30.81 -29.43
C GLY A 309 -28.20 31.85 -28.39
N LYS A 310 -28.25 31.54 -27.08
CA LYS A 310 -28.54 32.54 -26.04
C LYS A 310 -27.28 33.22 -25.50
N ARG A 311 -27.41 34.50 -25.13
CA ARG A 311 -26.34 35.29 -24.51
C ARG A 311 -25.92 34.65 -23.18
N LYS A 312 -24.66 34.23 -23.08
CA LYS A 312 -24.07 33.69 -21.83
C LYS A 312 -24.24 34.66 -20.65
N LYS A 313 -24.58 34.14 -19.47
CA LYS A 313 -24.75 34.93 -18.25
C LYS A 313 -23.44 35.66 -17.90
N ARG A 314 -23.53 36.94 -17.51
CA ARG A 314 -22.37 37.75 -17.07
C ARG A 314 -21.52 37.07 -15.98
N PRO A 315 -22.08 36.51 -14.88
CA PRO A 315 -21.26 35.83 -13.86
C PRO A 315 -20.49 34.64 -14.40
N LEU A 316 -21.07 33.89 -15.35
CA LEU A 316 -20.40 32.77 -16.00
C LEU A 316 -19.24 33.25 -16.87
N LYS A 317 -19.38 34.37 -17.59
CA LYS A 317 -18.29 35.00 -18.34
C LYS A 317 -17.13 35.44 -17.44
N TYR A 318 -17.42 36.02 -16.28
CA TYR A 318 -16.38 36.38 -15.32
C TYR A 318 -15.70 35.14 -14.72
N ALA A 319 -16.46 34.11 -14.36
CA ALA A 319 -15.91 32.86 -13.84
C ALA A 319 -15.03 32.12 -14.88
N LEU A 320 -15.48 32.08 -16.13
CA LEU A 320 -14.69 31.55 -17.26
C LEU A 320 -13.44 32.42 -17.50
N GLY A 321 -13.59 33.75 -17.55
CA GLY A 321 -12.47 34.67 -17.78
C GLY A 321 -11.39 34.59 -16.70
N CYS A 322 -11.76 34.54 -15.42
CA CYS A 322 -10.81 34.33 -14.32
C CYS A 322 -10.12 32.96 -14.39
N ARG A 323 -10.78 31.94 -14.96
CA ARG A 323 -10.19 30.62 -15.14
C ARG A 323 -9.19 30.60 -16.29
N TYR A 324 -9.50 31.19 -17.44
CA TYR A 324 -8.59 31.26 -18.60
C TYR A 324 -7.39 32.17 -18.37
N SER A 325 -7.58 33.34 -17.74
CA SER A 325 -6.46 34.24 -17.41
C SER A 325 -5.43 33.62 -16.47
N ARG A 326 -5.83 32.65 -15.65
CA ARG A 326 -4.94 31.89 -14.76
C ARG A 326 -4.21 30.74 -15.46
N SER A 327 -4.71 30.26 -16.60
CA SER A 327 -4.09 29.24 -17.45
C SER A 327 -2.91 29.83 -18.25
N ASP A 328 -3.11 31.00 -18.85
CA ASP A 328 -2.07 31.64 -19.68
C ASP A 328 -0.86 32.11 -18.86
N HIS A 329 -1.08 32.55 -17.62
CA HIS A 329 0.00 32.90 -16.69
C HIS A 329 0.79 31.69 -16.16
N ALA A 330 0.22 30.49 -16.21
CA ALA A 330 0.93 29.26 -15.85
C ALA A 330 1.77 28.73 -17.03
N SER A 331 1.29 28.90 -18.27
CA SER A 331 2.03 28.51 -19.48
C SER A 331 3.23 29.43 -19.74
N THR A 332 3.09 30.74 -19.53
CA THR A 332 4.18 31.73 -19.75
C THR A 332 5.30 31.69 -18.70
N LYS A 333 5.11 31.00 -17.57
CA LYS A 333 6.15 30.82 -16.54
C LYS A 333 7.03 29.57 -16.75
N ASN A 334 6.65 28.67 -17.65
CA ASN A 334 7.42 27.46 -17.98
C ASN A 334 8.34 27.64 -19.21
N GLU A 335 8.35 28.83 -19.83
CA GLU A 335 9.22 29.17 -20.97
C GLU A 335 10.36 30.15 -20.62
N ALA A 336 10.62 30.39 -19.32
CA ALA A 336 11.69 31.30 -18.85
C ALA A 336 12.79 30.58 -18.09
#